data_AF-A0A4R8BVG6-F1
#
_entry.id   AF-A0A4R8BVG6-F1
#
_cell.length_a   1.000
_cell.length_b   1.000
_cell.length_c   1.000
_cell.angle_alpha   90.00
_cell.angle_beta   90.00
_cell.angle_gamma   90.00
#
_symmetry.space_group_name_H-M   'P 1'
#
loop_
_entity.id
_entity.type
_entity.pdbx_description
1 polymer ?
#
loop_
_entity_poly.entity_id
_entity_poly.type
_entity_poly.pdbx_seq_one_letter_code
_entity_poly.pdbx_strand_id
1 'polypeptide(L)'
;MPDGYQKIDGRFSRADQQAFDWAYQLTVALGHTRYDTFDLYARSDWEDNRNAVRPDGSIVLGARTAYWIGVSGHRMFDAHYLGQYEPTREEAENVRQALDDFITVYLEKVDPPEPATTPGLQALDSGLRDAVVVPKVIDGSRIDGAFPEIRDVQGRQPYLETATRTLTERLGNHLGMQPGELEDMLVRTPPAQRFEALADAVVENDPLQRRLPDGSSRTPPQDHVDRLKANLRNELDDIFQQCGEPGRQLDPGAERFGRQAATSLLQHCAQARDAIDTEQPGYQQVASLMSVVQTDLALGRASVGQGRDSDAQVLQLKLNTDYWNGALHTSGLPDGALGYAGTDRSLTFDQEKVIDVLANADATQPPSPELRDAVDVVATQAARLCNPVAPGAVPNDPAGQAFEDQLCRDFVGQEQTRLFTALGFSGDQAQPDRTATAQVMATLTEAAARRQGLEPHEITARLLTAPSNERIQRAAALSLGEPGTIVDRDRWAEATETLAGSIEATVARAAEADRTGQTKLHAWNRATAGERLSHQLSSAIEKAGQPVRQADISGDEALLRSVAAATSGQSRPGGDRAGGADPAARRGPQTDNGKAGQRFTGR
;
A
#
# COMPACT_ATOMS: atom_id res chain seq x y z
N MET A 1 42.60 -24.56 46.48
CA MET A 1 41.22 -25.08 46.36
C MET A 1 40.42 -24.37 47.43
N PRO A 2 39.35 -23.61 47.12
CA PRO A 2 38.42 -23.19 48.16
C PRO A 2 37.74 -24.43 48.76
N ASP A 3 37.50 -24.45 50.06
CA ASP A 3 36.87 -25.58 50.75
C ASP A 3 35.49 -25.89 50.14
N GLY A 4 35.21 -27.16 49.81
CA GLY A 4 33.87 -27.65 49.44
C GLY A 4 33.56 -27.91 47.95
N TYR A 5 34.54 -27.81 47.04
CA TYR A 5 34.35 -28.09 45.61
C TYR A 5 35.29 -29.18 45.09
N GLN A 6 34.78 -30.09 44.26
CA GLN A 6 35.56 -31.14 43.60
C GLN A 6 35.51 -30.95 42.10
N LYS A 7 36.67 -30.95 41.44
CA LYS A 7 36.73 -30.86 39.97
C LYS A 7 36.22 -32.15 39.36
N ILE A 8 35.30 -32.04 38.40
CA ILE A 8 34.83 -33.16 37.58
C ILE A 8 35.77 -33.24 36.37
N ASP A 9 36.82 -34.07 36.43
CA ASP A 9 37.84 -34.16 35.38
C ASP A 9 37.84 -35.50 34.61
N GLY A 10 36.80 -36.33 34.79
CA GLY A 10 36.58 -37.58 34.05
C GLY A 10 37.66 -38.65 34.25
N ARG A 11 38.64 -38.43 35.15
CA ARG A 11 39.82 -39.31 35.30
C ARG A 11 39.74 -40.28 36.49
N PHE A 12 38.79 -40.10 37.40
CA PHE A 12 38.75 -40.84 38.67
C PHE A 12 37.73 -41.99 38.72
N SER A 13 36.71 -42.02 37.84
CA SER A 13 35.69 -43.07 37.77
C SER A 13 35.08 -43.18 36.38
N ARG A 14 34.66 -44.39 35.99
CA ARG A 14 33.97 -44.65 34.72
C ARG A 14 32.63 -43.91 34.61
N ALA A 15 31.95 -43.70 35.74
CA ALA A 15 30.71 -42.93 35.79
C ALA A 15 30.96 -41.43 35.55
N ASP A 16 32.05 -40.88 36.13
CA ASP A 16 32.42 -39.47 35.95
C ASP A 16 32.88 -39.17 34.51
N GLN A 17 33.53 -40.13 33.86
CA GLN A 17 33.94 -40.01 32.46
C GLN A 17 32.72 -39.99 31.51
N GLN A 18 31.72 -40.82 31.76
CA GLN A 18 30.49 -40.87 30.96
C GLN A 18 29.58 -39.65 31.20
N ALA A 19 29.56 -39.13 32.42
CA ALA A 19 28.92 -37.86 32.76
C ALA A 19 29.57 -36.68 32.02
N PHE A 20 30.91 -36.68 31.96
CA PHE A 20 31.70 -35.69 31.23
C PHE A 20 31.47 -35.77 29.72
N ASP A 21 31.44 -36.98 29.16
CA ASP A 21 31.16 -37.22 27.74
C ASP A 21 29.72 -36.82 27.38
N TRP A 22 28.75 -37.02 28.27
CA TRP A 22 27.38 -36.57 28.03
C TRP A 22 27.25 -35.05 28.17
N ALA A 23 27.83 -34.43 29.19
CA ALA A 23 27.92 -32.97 29.30
C ALA A 23 28.58 -32.36 28.05
N TYR A 24 29.57 -33.03 27.47
CA TYR A 24 30.14 -32.69 26.17
C TYR A 24 29.10 -32.75 25.04
N GLN A 25 28.33 -33.84 24.92
CA GLN A 25 27.25 -33.94 23.93
C GLN A 25 26.18 -32.84 24.11
N LEU A 26 25.90 -32.42 25.35
CA LEU A 26 25.01 -31.28 25.63
C LEU A 26 25.58 -29.98 25.03
N THR A 27 26.89 -29.72 25.19
CA THR A 27 27.52 -28.52 24.61
C THR A 27 27.53 -28.52 23.07
N VAL A 28 27.69 -29.71 22.46
CA VAL A 28 27.64 -29.88 21.01
C VAL A 28 26.21 -29.69 20.49
N ALA A 29 25.21 -30.24 21.18
CA ALA A 29 23.79 -30.06 20.84
C ALA A 29 23.35 -28.59 20.93
N LEU A 30 23.97 -27.82 21.82
CA LEU A 30 23.78 -26.36 21.94
C LEU A 30 24.56 -25.55 20.89
N GLY A 31 25.33 -26.19 20.00
CA GLY A 31 25.96 -25.54 18.84
C GLY A 31 27.35 -24.95 19.09
N HIS A 32 28.03 -25.28 20.20
CA HIS A 32 29.34 -24.74 20.53
C HIS A 32 30.47 -25.75 20.25
N THR A 33 31.58 -25.28 19.67
CA THR A 33 32.58 -26.15 18.99
C THR A 33 33.96 -26.25 19.66
N ARG A 34 34.20 -25.63 20.84
CA ARG A 34 35.51 -25.69 21.53
C ARG A 34 35.51 -26.63 22.73
N TYR A 35 36.57 -27.44 22.80
CA TYR A 35 36.83 -28.48 23.81
C TYR A 35 37.37 -27.92 25.15
N ASP A 36 37.78 -26.64 25.19
CA ASP A 36 38.54 -26.06 26.31
C ASP A 36 37.71 -25.18 27.27
N THR A 37 36.39 -25.12 27.11
CA THR A 37 35.62 -23.97 27.62
C THR A 37 35.12 -24.08 29.05
N PHE A 38 35.12 -25.21 29.76
CA PHE A 38 34.51 -25.30 31.09
C PHE A 38 35.32 -26.17 32.07
N ASP A 39 35.90 -25.56 33.09
CA ASP A 39 36.15 -26.30 34.32
C ASP A 39 34.81 -26.54 35.02
N LEU A 40 34.42 -27.81 35.14
CA LEU A 40 33.23 -28.25 35.86
C LEU A 40 33.61 -28.66 37.28
N TYR A 41 32.88 -28.11 38.26
CA TYR A 41 33.03 -28.48 39.65
C TYR A 41 31.72 -28.99 40.21
N ALA A 42 31.77 -30.05 41.00
CA ALA A 42 30.65 -30.48 41.84
C ALA A 42 30.81 -29.91 43.25
N ARG A 43 29.70 -29.44 43.82
CA ARG A 43 29.63 -29.17 45.27
C ARG A 43 29.63 -30.48 46.03
N SER A 44 30.40 -30.56 47.11
CA SER A 44 30.44 -31.75 47.98
C SER A 44 29.30 -31.79 49.00
N ASP A 45 28.63 -30.65 49.24
CA ASP A 45 27.52 -30.53 50.17
C ASP A 45 26.19 -30.80 49.45
N TRP A 46 25.48 -31.84 49.88
CA TRP A 46 24.19 -32.24 49.34
C TRP A 46 23.07 -31.23 49.66
N GLU A 47 23.19 -30.52 50.78
CA GLU A 47 22.17 -29.56 51.25
C GLU A 47 22.31 -28.18 50.58
N ASP A 48 23.52 -27.79 50.17
CA ASP A 48 23.74 -26.58 49.38
C ASP A 48 23.89 -26.89 47.89
N ASN A 49 22.75 -27.20 47.26
CA ASN A 49 22.62 -27.65 45.87
C ASN A 49 22.53 -26.50 44.83
N ARG A 50 23.24 -25.39 45.04
CA ARG A 50 23.21 -24.25 44.11
C ARG A 50 24.17 -24.44 42.94
N ASN A 51 23.66 -24.26 41.72
CA ASN A 51 24.46 -24.15 40.50
C ASN A 51 24.91 -22.68 40.30
N ALA A 52 26.10 -22.43 39.75
CA ALA A 52 26.62 -21.07 39.56
C ALA A 52 27.71 -20.97 38.49
N VAL A 53 27.86 -19.78 37.89
CA VAL A 53 29.04 -19.39 37.12
C VAL A 53 30.01 -18.63 38.02
N ARG A 54 31.27 -19.09 38.07
CA ARG A 54 32.32 -18.45 38.86
C ARG A 54 32.92 -17.23 38.14
N PRO A 55 33.61 -16.33 38.88
CA PRO A 55 34.26 -15.16 38.28
C PRO A 55 35.35 -15.47 37.25
N ASP A 56 35.98 -16.65 37.36
CA ASP A 56 36.95 -17.18 36.40
C ASP A 56 36.28 -17.85 35.18
N GLY A 57 34.95 -17.77 35.10
CA GLY A 57 34.12 -18.39 34.09
C GLY A 57 33.93 -19.89 34.30
N SER A 58 34.35 -20.54 35.39
CA SER A 58 34.06 -21.97 35.58
C SER A 58 32.60 -22.24 35.98
N ILE A 59 32.06 -23.41 35.62
CA ILE A 59 30.69 -23.82 36.00
C ILE A 59 30.76 -24.67 37.26
N VAL A 60 29.95 -24.33 38.25
CA VAL A 60 29.75 -25.11 39.46
C VAL A 60 28.36 -25.71 39.43
N LEU A 61 28.29 -27.03 39.51
CA LEU A 61 27.05 -27.77 39.63
C LEU A 61 26.79 -28.11 41.10
N GLY A 62 25.54 -27.97 41.52
CA GLY A 62 25.05 -28.49 42.79
C GLY A 62 25.21 -30.01 42.85
N ALA A 63 25.33 -30.55 44.07
CA ALA A 63 25.58 -31.97 44.28
C ALA A 63 24.53 -32.89 43.61
N ARG A 64 23.24 -32.51 43.66
CA ARG A 64 22.15 -33.28 43.02
C ARG A 64 22.17 -33.18 41.51
N THR A 65 22.42 -31.97 40.99
CA THR A 65 22.53 -31.74 39.53
C THR A 65 23.70 -32.56 38.97
N ALA A 66 24.87 -32.49 39.61
CA ALA A 66 26.03 -33.30 39.24
C ALA A 66 25.76 -34.81 39.33
N TYR A 67 25.08 -35.27 40.39
CA TYR A 67 24.72 -36.67 40.56
C TYR A 67 23.82 -37.19 39.43
N TRP A 68 22.71 -36.52 39.15
CA TRP A 68 21.76 -36.98 38.14
C TRP A 68 22.29 -36.87 36.70
N ILE A 69 23.18 -35.90 36.43
CA ILE A 69 23.95 -35.86 35.18
C ILE A 69 24.92 -37.04 35.07
N GLY A 70 25.48 -37.49 36.20
CA GLY A 70 26.29 -38.71 36.25
C GLY A 70 25.47 -39.97 36.01
N VAL A 71 24.31 -40.07 36.65
CA VAL A 71 23.38 -41.19 36.48
C VAL A 71 22.93 -41.29 35.03
N SER A 72 22.56 -40.18 34.39
CA SER A 72 22.11 -40.21 33.00
C SER A 72 23.19 -40.69 32.03
N GLY A 73 24.43 -40.21 32.16
CA GLY A 73 25.57 -40.68 31.36
C GLY A 73 25.80 -42.19 31.51
N HIS A 74 25.68 -42.71 32.74
CA HIS A 74 25.79 -44.14 33.00
C HIS A 74 24.65 -44.96 32.37
N ARG A 75 23.40 -44.51 32.53
CA ARG A 75 22.23 -45.19 31.96
C ARG A 75 22.22 -45.19 30.44
N MET A 76 22.70 -44.12 29.80
CA MET A 76 22.87 -44.08 28.35
C MET A 76 23.88 -45.10 27.85
N PHE A 77 24.98 -45.32 28.59
CA PHE A 77 25.92 -46.38 28.28
C PHE A 77 25.27 -47.77 28.44
N ASP A 78 24.59 -48.01 29.56
CA ASP A 78 23.94 -49.30 29.83
C ASP A 78 22.85 -49.62 28.81
N ALA A 79 22.04 -48.64 28.43
CA ALA A 79 21.02 -48.78 27.39
C ALA A 79 21.66 -49.12 26.03
N HIS A 80 22.81 -48.53 25.70
CA HIS A 80 23.49 -48.74 24.42
C HIS A 80 24.24 -50.08 24.32
N TYR A 81 24.79 -50.59 25.43
CA TYR A 81 25.70 -51.75 25.41
C TYR A 81 25.20 -52.99 26.17
N LEU A 82 24.32 -52.83 27.16
CA LEU A 82 23.93 -53.90 28.09
C LEU A 82 22.44 -54.24 28.03
N GLY A 83 21.58 -53.29 27.61
CA GLY A 83 20.15 -53.52 27.31
C GLY A 83 19.31 -53.99 28.50
N GLN A 84 19.67 -53.62 29.73
CA GLN A 84 19.19 -54.29 30.95
C GLN A 84 18.49 -53.37 31.98
N TYR A 85 18.30 -52.08 31.70
CA TYR A 85 17.72 -51.16 32.69
C TYR A 85 16.49 -50.41 32.15
N GLU A 86 15.38 -50.51 32.88
CA GLU A 86 14.17 -49.70 32.67
C GLU A 86 14.14 -48.61 33.76
N PRO A 87 14.36 -47.33 33.43
CA PRO A 87 14.31 -46.25 34.42
C PRO A 87 12.89 -45.99 34.90
N THR A 88 12.76 -45.47 36.12
CA THR A 88 11.46 -45.03 36.64
C THR A 88 11.11 -43.62 36.15
N ARG A 89 9.81 -43.29 36.20
CA ARG A 89 9.32 -41.93 35.96
C ARG A 89 9.99 -40.88 36.84
N GLU A 90 10.18 -41.20 38.12
CA GLU A 90 10.85 -40.33 39.08
C GLU A 90 12.32 -40.09 38.68
N GLU A 91 13.01 -41.10 38.16
CA GLU A 91 14.37 -40.91 37.63
C GLU A 91 14.36 -40.02 36.39
N ALA A 92 13.40 -40.19 35.47
CA ALA A 92 13.24 -39.32 34.30
C ALA A 92 12.96 -37.86 34.71
N GLU A 93 12.11 -37.64 35.72
CA GLU A 93 11.81 -36.32 36.28
C GLU A 93 13.05 -35.66 36.90
N ASN A 94 13.83 -36.41 37.69
CA ASN A 94 15.06 -35.92 38.29
C ASN A 94 16.15 -35.61 37.26
N VAL A 95 16.29 -36.46 36.24
CA VAL A 95 17.22 -36.25 35.14
C VAL A 95 16.82 -35.04 34.30
N ARG A 96 15.53 -34.86 34.00
CA ARG A 96 15.02 -33.67 33.31
C ARG A 96 15.32 -32.40 34.11
N GLN A 97 15.04 -32.41 35.41
CA GLN A 97 15.32 -31.27 36.28
C GLN A 97 16.82 -30.93 36.34
N ALA A 98 17.69 -31.93 36.41
CA ALA A 98 19.14 -31.75 36.41
C ALA A 98 19.67 -31.23 35.07
N LEU A 99 19.11 -31.71 33.95
CA LEU A 99 19.39 -31.20 32.62
C LEU A 99 18.97 -29.73 32.49
N ASP A 100 17.79 -29.38 32.98
CA ASP A 100 17.33 -28.00 33.04
C ASP A 100 18.29 -27.13 33.89
N ASP A 101 18.69 -27.60 35.07
CA ASP A 101 19.62 -26.87 35.94
C ASP A 101 20.96 -26.59 35.24
N PHE A 102 21.49 -27.60 34.56
CA PHE A 102 22.71 -27.48 33.77
C PHE A 102 22.57 -26.48 32.63
N ILE A 103 21.52 -26.59 31.81
CA ILE A 103 21.28 -25.69 30.66
C ILE A 103 21.17 -24.24 31.14
N THR A 104 20.54 -24.01 32.30
CA THR A 104 20.42 -22.66 32.89
C THR A 104 21.80 -22.03 33.10
N VAL A 105 22.65 -22.72 33.84
CA VAL A 105 23.98 -22.20 34.22
C VAL A 105 24.93 -22.19 33.04
N TYR A 106 24.74 -23.09 32.09
CA TYR A 106 25.46 -23.06 30.82
C TYR A 106 25.13 -21.79 30.02
N LEU A 107 23.83 -21.48 29.84
CA LEU A 107 23.39 -20.29 29.12
C LEU A 107 23.84 -19.01 29.83
N GLU A 108 23.74 -18.93 31.17
CA GLU A 108 24.27 -17.80 31.96
C GLU A 108 25.76 -17.56 31.76
N LYS A 109 26.52 -18.58 31.40
CA LYS A 109 27.94 -18.44 31.13
C LYS A 109 28.23 -17.98 29.70
N VAL A 110 27.52 -18.54 28.73
CA VAL A 110 27.77 -18.28 27.30
C VAL A 110 27.15 -16.95 26.88
N ASP A 111 25.93 -16.69 27.33
CA ASP A 111 25.15 -15.48 27.11
C ASP A 111 24.68 -14.94 28.46
N PRO A 112 25.57 -14.27 29.23
CA PRO A 112 25.25 -13.80 30.57
C PRO A 112 24.05 -12.84 30.55
N PRO A 113 23.15 -12.94 31.53
CA PRO A 113 21.97 -12.08 31.59
C PRO A 113 22.40 -10.61 31.66
N GLU A 114 21.97 -9.83 30.67
CA GLU A 114 22.26 -8.40 30.63
C GLU A 114 21.44 -7.65 31.68
N PRO A 115 22.00 -6.61 32.34
CA PRO A 115 21.26 -5.82 33.33
C PRO A 115 20.06 -5.04 32.74
N ALA A 116 19.93 -4.99 31.41
CA ALA A 116 18.85 -4.32 30.70
C ALA A 116 17.67 -5.25 30.32
N THR A 117 17.68 -6.53 30.69
CA THR A 117 16.57 -7.45 30.35
C THR A 117 15.30 -7.09 31.11
N THR A 118 14.21 -6.85 30.38
CA THR A 118 12.87 -6.65 30.95
C THR A 118 12.27 -7.96 31.46
N PRO A 119 11.27 -7.93 32.36
CA PRO A 119 10.58 -9.14 32.82
C PRO A 119 9.95 -9.95 31.69
N GLY A 120 9.45 -9.30 30.63
CA GLY A 120 8.89 -9.98 29.47
C GLY A 120 9.95 -10.74 28.67
N LEU A 121 11.14 -10.15 28.45
CA LEU A 121 12.26 -10.85 27.81
C LEU A 121 12.68 -12.09 28.61
N GLN A 122 12.79 -11.99 29.93
CA GLN A 122 13.11 -13.13 30.79
C GLN A 122 12.08 -14.26 30.69
N ALA A 123 10.80 -13.90 30.55
CA ALA A 123 9.71 -14.85 30.36
C ALA A 123 9.75 -15.51 28.97
N LEU A 124 10.02 -14.75 27.90
CA LEU A 124 10.24 -15.30 26.56
C LEU A 124 11.42 -16.28 26.56
N ASP A 125 12.53 -15.92 27.17
CA ASP A 125 13.73 -16.76 27.22
C ASP A 125 13.48 -18.07 27.97
N SER A 126 12.75 -18.00 29.09
CA SER A 126 12.35 -19.18 29.85
C SER A 126 11.39 -20.06 29.05
N GLY A 127 10.43 -19.46 28.34
CA GLY A 127 9.49 -20.15 27.47
C GLY A 127 10.17 -20.84 26.27
N LEU A 128 11.05 -20.13 25.55
CA LEU A 128 11.82 -20.68 24.42
C LEU A 128 12.73 -21.82 24.87
N ARG A 129 13.29 -21.70 26.07
CA ARG A 129 14.11 -22.77 26.62
C ARG A 129 13.30 -24.06 26.78
N ASP A 130 12.20 -24.01 27.51
CA ASP A 130 11.37 -25.20 27.77
C ASP A 130 10.76 -25.72 26.47
N ALA A 131 10.36 -24.83 25.55
CA ALA A 131 9.67 -25.19 24.33
C ALA A 131 10.58 -25.72 23.20
N VAL A 132 11.85 -25.29 23.17
CA VAL A 132 12.76 -25.47 22.01
C VAL A 132 14.12 -26.01 22.42
N VAL A 133 14.83 -25.30 23.31
CA VAL A 133 16.23 -25.62 23.64
C VAL A 133 16.32 -26.99 24.30
N VAL A 134 15.51 -27.23 25.34
CA VAL A 134 15.58 -28.47 26.08
C VAL A 134 15.13 -29.68 25.25
N PRO A 135 14.01 -29.63 24.50
CA PRO A 135 13.65 -30.69 23.56
C PRO A 135 14.76 -31.02 22.55
N LYS A 136 15.40 -29.99 21.94
CA LYS A 136 16.53 -30.20 21.03
C LYS A 136 17.72 -30.88 21.68
N VAL A 137 18.00 -30.55 22.93
CA VAL A 137 19.07 -31.18 23.70
C VAL A 137 18.73 -32.64 24.01
N ILE A 138 17.48 -32.95 24.35
CA ILE A 138 17.03 -34.34 24.52
C ILE A 138 17.24 -35.14 23.24
N ASP A 139 16.79 -34.61 22.10
CA ASP A 139 16.89 -35.27 20.80
C ASP A 139 18.35 -35.39 20.34
N GLY A 140 19.13 -34.32 20.47
CA GLY A 140 20.53 -34.26 20.06
C GLY A 140 21.44 -35.16 20.91
N SER A 141 21.18 -35.25 22.21
CA SER A 141 21.93 -36.12 23.11
C SER A 141 21.44 -37.58 23.10
N ARG A 142 20.25 -37.86 22.55
CA ARG A 142 19.61 -39.19 22.52
C ARG A 142 19.38 -39.79 23.91
N ILE A 143 19.21 -38.93 24.92
CA ILE A 143 18.95 -39.37 26.29
C ILE A 143 17.59 -40.06 26.42
N ASP A 144 16.65 -39.76 25.53
CA ASP A 144 15.36 -40.44 25.39
C ASP A 144 15.50 -41.96 25.14
N GLY A 145 16.61 -42.41 24.53
CA GLY A 145 16.91 -43.83 24.41
C GLY A 145 17.20 -44.51 25.76
N ALA A 146 17.66 -43.75 26.75
CA ALA A 146 17.92 -44.23 28.10
C ALA A 146 16.78 -43.92 29.07
N PHE A 147 16.07 -42.81 28.87
CA PHE A 147 14.90 -42.36 29.63
C PHE A 147 13.75 -42.01 28.67
N PRO A 148 12.98 -42.99 28.19
CA PRO A 148 11.92 -42.74 27.20
C PRO A 148 10.87 -41.72 27.67
N GLU A 149 10.52 -41.76 28.96
CA GLU A 149 9.52 -40.89 29.58
C GLU A 149 9.98 -39.43 29.73
N ILE A 150 11.27 -39.13 29.49
CA ILE A 150 11.82 -37.77 29.67
C ILE A 150 11.15 -36.72 28.78
N ARG A 151 10.52 -37.15 27.67
CA ARG A 151 9.73 -36.29 26.78
C ARG A 151 8.36 -35.93 27.34
N ASP A 152 7.82 -36.76 28.22
CA ASP A 152 6.50 -36.57 28.84
C ASP A 152 6.59 -35.80 30.17
N VAL A 153 7.81 -35.54 30.65
CA VAL A 153 8.07 -34.71 31.84
C VAL A 153 7.90 -33.23 31.47
N GLN A 154 7.04 -32.54 32.21
CA GLN A 154 6.80 -31.11 32.04
C GLN A 154 8.06 -30.28 32.35
N GLY A 155 8.28 -29.21 31.59
CA GLY A 155 9.31 -28.22 31.89
C GLY A 155 9.04 -27.46 33.20
N ARG A 156 9.97 -26.58 33.57
CA ARG A 156 9.86 -25.79 34.82
C ARG A 156 8.68 -24.84 34.80
N GLN A 157 8.34 -24.33 33.62
CA GLN A 157 7.29 -23.35 33.46
C GLN A 157 6.32 -23.80 32.37
N PRO A 158 5.48 -24.83 32.64
CA PRO A 158 4.66 -25.50 31.63
C PRO A 158 3.65 -24.54 30.96
N TYR A 159 3.18 -23.52 31.70
CA TYR A 159 2.34 -22.48 31.13
C TYR A 159 3.09 -21.66 30.09
N LEU A 160 4.30 -21.20 30.43
CA LEU A 160 5.13 -20.39 29.53
C LEU A 160 5.60 -21.20 28.33
N GLU A 161 5.98 -22.47 28.51
CA GLU A 161 6.29 -23.39 27.43
C GLU A 161 5.15 -23.43 26.40
N THR A 162 3.94 -23.72 26.88
CA THR A 162 2.76 -23.89 26.03
C THR A 162 2.35 -22.58 25.35
N ALA A 163 2.32 -21.48 26.11
CA ALA A 163 1.95 -20.17 25.59
C ALA A 163 2.96 -19.67 24.52
N THR A 164 4.26 -19.84 24.79
CA THR A 164 5.34 -19.45 23.87
C THR A 164 5.24 -20.24 22.57
N ARG A 165 5.20 -21.58 22.65
CA ARG A 165 5.06 -22.47 21.48
C ARG A 165 3.86 -22.09 20.64
N THR A 166 2.70 -21.90 21.28
CA THR A 166 1.46 -21.56 20.56
C THR A 166 1.54 -20.19 19.88
N LEU A 167 2.17 -19.21 20.53
CA LEU A 167 2.35 -17.87 19.99
C LEU A 167 3.32 -17.89 18.80
N THR A 168 4.49 -18.50 18.95
CA THR A 168 5.51 -18.57 17.90
C THR A 168 5.07 -19.41 16.71
N GLU A 169 4.40 -20.55 16.92
CA GLU A 169 3.82 -21.35 15.83
C GLU A 169 2.80 -20.54 15.03
N ARG A 170 1.92 -19.78 15.71
CA ARG A 170 0.89 -18.99 15.03
C ARG A 170 1.50 -17.82 14.26
N LEU A 171 2.49 -17.13 14.83
CA LEU A 171 3.22 -16.08 14.13
C LEU A 171 3.99 -16.67 12.94
N GLY A 172 4.77 -17.72 13.12
CA GLY A 172 5.54 -18.38 12.05
C GLY A 172 4.65 -18.82 10.88
N ASN A 173 3.51 -19.44 11.18
CA ASN A 173 2.51 -19.80 10.16
C ASN A 173 1.97 -18.59 9.40
N HIS A 174 1.73 -17.46 10.08
CA HIS A 174 1.27 -16.23 9.44
C HIS A 174 2.36 -15.63 8.52
N LEU A 175 3.62 -15.67 8.95
CA LEU A 175 4.76 -15.16 8.18
C LEU A 175 5.19 -16.09 7.03
N GLY A 176 4.54 -17.25 6.87
CA GLY A 176 4.90 -18.24 5.84
C GLY A 176 6.21 -18.99 6.12
N MET A 177 6.69 -18.94 7.36
CA MET A 177 7.89 -19.66 7.81
C MET A 177 7.58 -21.15 8.00
N GLN A 178 8.61 -22.00 7.90
CA GLN A 178 8.47 -23.43 8.19
C GLN A 178 8.24 -23.66 9.69
N PRO A 179 7.57 -24.77 10.09
CA PRO A 179 7.40 -25.11 11.49
C PRO A 179 8.74 -25.16 12.24
N GLY A 180 8.86 -24.43 13.35
CA GLY A 180 10.08 -24.34 14.16
C GLY A 180 11.10 -23.29 13.69
N GLU A 181 10.90 -22.67 12.53
CA GLU A 181 11.88 -21.72 11.96
C GLU A 181 11.95 -20.41 12.76
N LEU A 182 10.79 -19.91 13.21
CA LEU A 182 10.74 -18.68 14.01
C LEU A 182 11.39 -18.89 15.38
N GLU A 183 11.11 -20.02 16.02
CA GLU A 183 11.74 -20.44 17.27
C GLU A 183 13.27 -20.53 17.13
N ASP A 184 13.74 -21.13 16.04
CA ASP A 184 15.16 -21.29 15.74
C ASP A 184 15.87 -19.97 15.49
N MET A 185 15.19 -19.03 14.82
CA MET A 185 15.66 -17.67 14.66
C MET A 185 15.81 -17.00 16.04
N LEU A 186 14.77 -17.04 16.88
CA LEU A 186 14.79 -16.40 18.20
C LEU A 186 15.86 -16.97 19.13
N VAL A 187 16.07 -18.30 19.11
CA VAL A 187 17.13 -18.94 19.91
C VAL A 187 18.53 -18.51 19.48
N ARG A 188 18.75 -18.25 18.17
CA ARG A 188 20.03 -17.74 17.65
C ARG A 188 20.23 -16.25 17.88
N THR A 189 19.15 -15.50 18.09
CA THR A 189 19.19 -14.08 18.40
C THR A 189 19.63 -13.86 19.86
N PRO A 190 20.56 -12.92 20.13
CA PRO A 190 20.93 -12.54 21.49
C PRO A 190 19.69 -12.18 22.32
N PRO A 191 19.59 -12.59 23.59
CA PRO A 191 18.40 -12.38 24.43
C PRO A 191 17.84 -10.95 24.39
N ALA A 192 18.70 -9.94 24.52
CA ALA A 192 18.31 -8.53 24.52
C ALA A 192 17.67 -8.04 23.20
N GLN A 193 17.86 -8.76 22.09
CA GLN A 193 17.40 -8.38 20.76
C GLN A 193 16.22 -9.23 20.27
N ARG A 194 15.74 -10.20 21.06
CA ARG A 194 14.70 -11.16 20.59
C ARG A 194 13.38 -10.49 20.24
N PHE A 195 12.92 -9.50 21.01
CA PHE A 195 11.72 -8.73 20.65
C PHE A 195 11.93 -7.86 19.41
N GLU A 196 13.13 -7.31 19.20
CA GLU A 196 13.46 -6.56 17.99
C GLU A 196 13.42 -7.47 16.77
N ALA A 197 14.09 -8.63 16.83
CA ALA A 197 14.06 -9.61 15.76
C ALA A 197 12.63 -10.14 15.47
N LEU A 198 11.80 -10.31 16.49
CA LEU A 198 10.41 -10.71 16.32
C LEU A 198 9.57 -9.62 15.67
N ALA A 199 9.72 -8.36 16.11
CA ALA A 199 9.04 -7.22 15.52
C ALA A 199 9.47 -7.01 14.06
N ASP A 200 10.77 -7.14 13.76
CA ASP A 200 11.32 -7.09 12.41
C ASP A 200 10.72 -8.17 11.53
N ALA A 201 10.74 -9.43 11.98
CA ALA A 201 10.17 -10.55 11.24
C ALA A 201 8.68 -10.33 10.91
N VAL A 202 7.91 -9.83 11.89
CA VAL A 202 6.48 -9.55 11.73
C VAL A 202 6.22 -8.43 10.71
N VAL A 203 7.00 -7.35 10.74
CA VAL A 203 6.82 -6.20 9.83
C VAL A 203 7.31 -6.52 8.41
N GLU A 204 8.44 -7.20 8.28
CA GLU A 204 9.06 -7.49 6.98
C GLU A 204 8.34 -8.59 6.21
N ASN A 205 7.79 -9.59 6.91
CA ASN A 205 7.14 -10.75 6.30
C ASN A 205 5.61 -10.70 6.42
N ASP A 206 5.02 -9.54 6.73
CA ASP A 206 3.56 -9.38 6.73
C ASP A 206 3.02 -9.77 5.33
N PRO A 207 2.31 -10.91 5.21
CA PRO A 207 1.80 -11.40 3.92
C PRO A 207 0.74 -10.46 3.32
N LEU A 208 0.27 -9.48 4.09
CA LEU A 208 -0.67 -8.45 3.69
C LEU A 208 0.01 -7.11 3.40
N GLN A 209 1.34 -7.04 3.20
CA GLN A 209 1.95 -5.94 2.45
C GLN A 209 1.17 -5.78 1.14
N ARG A 210 0.28 -4.78 1.09
CA ARG A 210 -0.56 -4.55 -0.08
C ARG A 210 0.40 -4.35 -1.25
N ARG A 211 0.37 -5.29 -2.19
CA ARG A 211 1.10 -5.09 -3.43
C ARG A 211 0.38 -4.01 -4.21
N LEU A 212 1.12 -3.03 -4.69
CA LEU A 212 0.63 -2.09 -5.69
C LEU A 212 0.11 -2.89 -6.90
N PRO A 213 -0.75 -2.30 -7.75
CA PRO A 213 -1.30 -2.99 -8.92
C PRO A 213 -0.25 -3.54 -9.91
N ASP A 214 0.99 -3.06 -9.83
CA ASP A 214 2.15 -3.55 -10.58
C ASP A 214 2.89 -4.73 -9.91
N GLY A 215 2.43 -5.16 -8.73
CA GLY A 215 3.00 -6.26 -7.95
C GLY A 215 4.10 -5.88 -6.97
N SER A 216 4.52 -4.61 -6.93
CA SER A 216 5.54 -4.11 -5.99
C SER A 216 4.96 -3.91 -4.58
N SER A 217 5.80 -4.00 -3.55
CA SER A 217 5.37 -3.85 -2.14
C SER A 217 5.02 -2.39 -1.83
N ARG A 218 3.86 -2.14 -1.19
CA ARG A 218 3.59 -0.86 -0.53
C ARG A 218 4.46 -0.76 0.72
N THR A 219 5.57 -0.03 0.62
CA THR A 219 6.46 0.20 1.75
C THR A 219 5.97 1.41 2.55
N PRO A 220 5.69 1.29 3.86
CA PRO A 220 5.39 2.45 4.70
C PRO A 220 6.62 3.36 4.85
N PRO A 221 6.45 4.64 5.21
CA PRO A 221 7.56 5.52 5.58
C PRO A 221 8.43 4.91 6.70
N GLN A 222 9.76 5.14 6.64
CA GLN A 222 10.69 4.53 7.58
C GLN A 222 10.43 4.92 9.05
N ASP A 223 10.05 6.17 9.31
CA ASP A 223 9.70 6.64 10.64
C ASP A 223 8.45 5.94 11.20
N HIS A 224 7.49 5.61 10.33
CA HIS A 224 6.31 4.84 10.70
C HIS A 224 6.67 3.37 10.98
N VAL A 225 7.54 2.78 10.16
CA VAL A 225 8.09 1.44 10.39
C VAL A 225 8.82 1.38 11.74
N ASP A 226 9.64 2.38 12.06
CA ASP A 226 10.41 2.44 13.31
C ASP A 226 9.47 2.56 14.53
N ARG A 227 8.43 3.40 14.44
CA ARG A 227 7.38 3.52 15.48
C ARG A 227 6.59 2.23 15.67
N LEU A 228 6.19 1.58 14.57
CA LEU A 228 5.49 0.30 14.60
C LEU A 228 6.34 -0.77 15.30
N LYS A 229 7.62 -0.88 14.91
CA LYS A 229 8.57 -1.80 15.56
C LYS A 229 8.74 -1.47 17.05
N ALA A 230 8.80 -0.20 17.44
CA ALA A 230 8.85 0.19 18.85
C ALA A 230 7.60 -0.21 19.63
N ASN A 231 6.41 0.01 19.08
CA ASN A 231 5.14 -0.36 19.72
C ASN A 231 4.99 -1.88 19.85
N LEU A 232 5.34 -2.64 18.81
CA LEU A 232 5.31 -4.10 18.83
C LEU A 232 6.26 -4.67 19.90
N ARG A 233 7.45 -4.07 20.06
CA ARG A 233 8.37 -4.48 21.14
C ARG A 233 7.77 -4.29 22.53
N ASN A 234 7.11 -3.17 22.77
CA ASN A 234 6.45 -2.90 24.05
C ASN A 234 5.27 -3.86 24.30
N GLU A 235 4.45 -4.11 23.27
CA GLU A 235 3.32 -5.06 23.36
C GLU A 235 3.82 -6.49 23.62
N LEU A 236 4.90 -6.91 22.96
CA LEU A 236 5.54 -8.20 23.22
C LEU A 236 6.06 -8.29 24.67
N ASP A 237 6.68 -7.24 25.18
CA ASP A 237 7.14 -7.20 26.57
C ASP A 237 5.98 -7.37 27.55
N ASP A 238 4.89 -6.61 27.35
CA ASP A 238 3.67 -6.71 28.17
C ASP A 238 3.04 -8.11 28.10
N ILE A 239 2.94 -8.71 26.90
CA ILE A 239 2.38 -10.05 26.70
C ILE A 239 3.19 -11.08 27.48
N PHE A 240 4.51 -11.08 27.33
CA PHE A 240 5.36 -12.08 27.99
C PHE A 240 5.52 -11.82 29.48
N GLN A 241 5.49 -10.57 29.92
CA GLN A 241 5.44 -10.24 31.35
C GLN A 241 4.17 -10.81 31.99
N GLN A 242 3.02 -10.71 31.32
CA GLN A 242 1.77 -11.35 31.78
C GLN A 242 1.87 -12.88 31.77
N CYS A 243 2.51 -13.49 30.76
CA CYS A 243 2.74 -14.93 30.76
C CYS A 243 3.64 -15.38 31.93
N GLY A 244 4.63 -14.58 32.29
CA GLY A 244 5.61 -14.87 33.34
C GLY A 244 5.12 -14.67 34.78
N GLU A 245 3.87 -14.24 34.97
CA GLU A 245 3.29 -14.07 36.30
C GLU A 245 3.29 -15.41 37.08
N PRO A 246 3.86 -15.46 38.30
CA PRO A 246 3.96 -16.70 39.08
C PRO A 246 2.62 -17.42 39.31
N GLY A 247 1.51 -16.67 39.35
CA GLY A 247 0.16 -17.21 39.54
C GLY A 247 -0.39 -18.02 38.36
N ARG A 248 0.23 -17.94 37.17
CA ARG A 248 -0.28 -18.59 35.96
C ARG A 248 0.24 -20.01 35.71
N GLN A 249 1.26 -20.47 36.44
CA GLN A 249 1.89 -21.76 36.19
C GLN A 249 0.94 -22.97 36.31
N LEU A 250 -0.21 -22.80 36.99
CA LEU A 250 -1.23 -23.83 37.17
C LEU A 250 -2.51 -23.56 36.35
N ASP A 251 -2.53 -22.53 35.50
CA ASP A 251 -3.68 -22.17 34.69
C ASP A 251 -3.76 -23.05 33.42
N PRO A 252 -4.88 -23.74 33.15
CA PRO A 252 -5.04 -24.50 31.91
C PRO A 252 -5.16 -23.64 30.63
N GLY A 253 -5.25 -22.31 30.76
CA GLY A 253 -5.51 -21.37 29.66
C GLY A 253 -4.33 -21.00 28.76
N ALA A 254 -3.15 -21.61 28.90
CA ALA A 254 -1.92 -21.21 28.20
C ALA A 254 -2.05 -21.17 26.67
N GLU A 255 -2.63 -22.21 26.07
CA GLU A 255 -2.82 -22.29 24.61
C GLU A 255 -3.78 -21.20 24.11
N ARG A 256 -4.89 -20.97 24.84
CA ARG A 256 -5.85 -19.92 24.50
C ARG A 256 -5.19 -18.54 24.58
N PHE A 257 -4.39 -18.31 25.61
CA PHE A 257 -3.65 -17.06 25.78
C PHE A 257 -2.68 -16.84 24.62
N GLY A 258 -1.82 -17.80 24.31
CA GLY A 258 -0.84 -17.69 23.21
C GLY A 258 -1.51 -17.41 21.85
N ARG A 259 -2.63 -18.07 21.55
CA ARG A 259 -3.42 -17.80 20.32
C ARG A 259 -4.01 -16.39 20.31
N GLN A 260 -4.56 -15.94 21.44
CA GLN A 260 -5.17 -14.62 21.55
C GLN A 260 -4.12 -13.52 21.44
N ALA A 261 -2.98 -13.66 22.12
CA ALA A 261 -1.87 -12.73 22.07
C ALA A 261 -1.31 -12.58 20.64
N ALA A 262 -1.01 -13.69 19.95
CA ALA A 262 -0.57 -13.64 18.56
C ALA A 262 -1.63 -13.01 17.64
N THR A 263 -2.92 -13.29 17.86
CA THR A 263 -4.00 -12.68 17.06
C THR A 263 -4.12 -11.18 17.31
N SER A 264 -4.02 -10.74 18.56
CA SER A 264 -4.05 -9.33 18.95
C SER A 264 -2.89 -8.57 18.30
N LEU A 265 -1.67 -9.10 18.42
CA LEU A 265 -0.47 -8.49 17.87
C LEU A 265 -0.55 -8.36 16.34
N LEU A 266 -0.99 -9.41 15.64
CA LEU A 266 -1.20 -9.36 14.19
C LEU A 266 -2.32 -8.38 13.80
N GLN A 267 -3.38 -8.30 14.60
CA GLN A 267 -4.48 -7.35 14.37
C GLN A 267 -4.03 -5.91 14.58
N HIS A 268 -3.28 -5.61 15.65
CA HIS A 268 -2.72 -4.29 15.91
C HIS A 268 -1.69 -3.90 14.84
N CYS A 269 -0.86 -4.84 14.38
CA CYS A 269 0.05 -4.61 13.26
C CYS A 269 -0.72 -4.24 11.98
N ALA A 270 -1.77 -4.98 11.65
CA ALA A 270 -2.63 -4.68 10.50
C ALA A 270 -3.34 -3.33 10.65
N GLN A 271 -3.84 -3.01 11.85
CA GLN A 271 -4.50 -1.74 12.15
C GLN A 271 -3.52 -0.57 12.07
N ALA A 272 -2.33 -0.67 12.66
CA ALA A 272 -1.31 0.38 12.63
C ALA A 272 -0.79 0.61 11.20
N ARG A 273 -0.65 -0.45 10.40
CA ARG A 273 -0.34 -0.35 8.97
C ARG A 273 -1.43 0.37 8.19
N ASP A 274 -2.70 0.03 8.44
CA ASP A 274 -3.83 0.64 7.76
C ASP A 274 -4.11 2.07 8.27
N ALA A 275 -3.70 2.36 9.50
CA ALA A 275 -3.75 3.65 10.17
C ALA A 275 -2.36 4.32 10.15
N ILE A 276 -1.77 4.48 8.95
CA ILE A 276 -0.57 5.31 8.72
C ILE A 276 -0.60 6.46 9.71
N ASP A 277 0.36 6.45 10.64
CA ASP A 277 0.23 7.17 11.90
C ASP A 277 0.24 8.68 11.64
N THR A 278 -0.98 9.22 11.64
CA THR A 278 -1.36 10.56 11.19
C THR A 278 -1.22 11.60 12.32
N GLU A 279 -0.42 11.35 13.35
CA GLU A 279 -0.32 12.21 14.54
C GLU A 279 0.18 13.65 14.28
N GLN A 280 0.59 13.99 13.06
CA GLN A 280 0.70 15.39 12.66
C GLN A 280 -0.64 15.87 12.11
N PRO A 281 -1.32 16.85 12.75
CA PRO A 281 -2.64 17.30 12.33
C PRO A 281 -2.72 17.66 10.84
N GLY A 282 -1.65 18.19 10.25
CA GLY A 282 -1.57 18.50 8.81
C GLY A 282 -1.72 17.27 7.91
N TYR A 283 -1.18 16.11 8.31
CA TYR A 283 -1.32 14.86 7.55
C TYR A 283 -2.73 14.26 7.64
N GLN A 284 -3.43 14.41 8.77
CA GLN A 284 -4.86 14.04 8.87
C GLN A 284 -5.71 14.87 7.92
N GLN A 285 -5.43 16.17 7.82
CA GLN A 285 -6.14 17.03 6.90
C GLN A 285 -5.85 16.65 5.44
N VAL A 286 -4.60 16.35 5.08
CA VAL A 286 -4.26 15.86 3.73
C VAL A 286 -4.99 14.57 3.40
N ALA A 287 -5.01 13.59 4.31
CA ALA A 287 -5.72 12.33 4.10
C ALA A 287 -7.24 12.52 3.95
N SER A 288 -7.82 13.42 4.75
CA SER A 288 -9.25 13.75 4.70
C SER A 288 -9.62 14.40 3.36
N LEU A 289 -8.81 15.34 2.87
CA LEU A 289 -8.98 15.96 1.56
C LEU A 289 -8.80 14.94 0.42
N MET A 290 -7.79 14.06 0.51
CA MET A 290 -7.57 12.99 -0.46
C MET A 290 -8.79 12.07 -0.57
N SER A 291 -9.39 11.70 0.56
CA SER A 291 -10.57 10.85 0.61
C SER A 291 -11.77 11.45 -0.13
N VAL A 292 -12.00 12.76 0.03
CA VAL A 292 -13.06 13.50 -0.70
C VAL A 292 -12.79 13.46 -2.20
N VAL A 293 -11.57 13.82 -2.63
CA VAL A 293 -11.18 13.84 -4.04
C VAL A 293 -11.32 12.47 -4.69
N GLN A 294 -10.83 11.41 -4.03
CA GLN A 294 -10.97 10.04 -4.53
C GLN A 294 -12.43 9.62 -4.64
N THR A 295 -13.25 9.93 -3.64
CA THR A 295 -14.66 9.58 -3.62
C THR A 295 -15.41 10.27 -4.76
N ASP A 296 -15.15 11.55 -5.01
CA ASP A 296 -15.88 12.32 -6.01
C ASP A 296 -15.41 12.02 -7.44
N LEU A 297 -14.12 11.74 -7.65
CA LEU A 297 -13.63 11.19 -8.93
C LEU A 297 -14.14 9.76 -9.18
N ALA A 298 -14.28 8.94 -8.13
CA ALA A 298 -14.78 7.57 -8.23
C ALA A 298 -16.29 7.50 -8.52
N LEU A 299 -17.07 8.36 -7.87
CA LEU A 299 -18.53 8.33 -7.97
C LEU A 299 -19.09 9.20 -9.11
N GLY A 300 -18.29 10.10 -9.70
CA GLY A 300 -18.69 10.98 -10.80
C GLY A 300 -20.10 11.54 -10.57
N ARG A 301 -20.31 12.31 -9.49
CA ARG A 301 -21.67 12.56 -8.98
C ARG A 301 -22.57 13.31 -9.98
N ALA A 302 -23.46 12.56 -10.64
CA ALA A 302 -24.83 13.00 -10.92
C ALA A 302 -25.90 11.89 -11.06
N SER A 303 -25.75 10.66 -10.54
CA SER A 303 -26.87 9.69 -10.57
C SER A 303 -27.82 9.75 -9.36
N VAL A 304 -27.38 10.23 -8.19
CA VAL A 304 -28.18 10.09 -6.95
C VAL A 304 -29.17 11.24 -6.72
N GLY A 305 -28.91 12.44 -7.26
CA GLY A 305 -29.71 13.64 -6.95
C GLY A 305 -30.98 13.84 -7.78
N GLN A 306 -31.13 13.20 -8.94
CA GLN A 306 -32.22 13.47 -9.88
C GLN A 306 -33.10 12.27 -10.23
N GLY A 307 -32.94 11.10 -9.60
CA GLY A 307 -33.77 9.93 -9.90
C GLY A 307 -33.75 9.54 -11.38
N ARG A 308 -32.67 9.86 -12.09
CA ARG A 308 -32.43 9.36 -13.44
C ARG A 308 -31.73 8.01 -13.29
N ASP A 309 -32.52 6.95 -13.34
CA ASP A 309 -32.07 5.60 -13.70
C ASP A 309 -31.59 5.61 -15.16
N SER A 310 -30.52 6.33 -15.45
CA SER A 310 -29.78 6.13 -16.70
C SER A 310 -28.72 5.08 -16.42
N ASP A 311 -28.91 3.89 -16.99
CA ASP A 311 -27.90 2.86 -17.25
C ASP A 311 -26.71 3.37 -18.12
N ALA A 312 -26.43 4.68 -18.10
CA ALA A 312 -25.39 5.36 -18.83
C ALA A 312 -24.05 5.20 -18.10
N GLN A 313 -23.49 3.99 -18.13
CA GLN A 313 -22.06 3.70 -17.88
C GLN A 313 -21.44 4.60 -16.81
N VAL A 314 -22.11 4.70 -15.65
CA VAL A 314 -21.51 5.30 -14.46
C VAL A 314 -20.21 4.56 -14.29
N LEU A 315 -19.10 5.30 -14.24
CA LEU A 315 -17.77 4.81 -13.99
C LEU A 315 -17.83 3.81 -12.84
N GLN A 316 -18.01 2.52 -13.14
CA GLN A 316 -17.61 1.44 -12.27
C GLN A 316 -16.10 1.39 -12.39
N LEU A 317 -15.46 2.48 -11.94
CA LEU A 317 -14.15 2.43 -11.35
C LEU A 317 -14.30 1.33 -10.32
N LYS A 318 -13.78 0.14 -10.63
CA LYS A 318 -13.44 -0.83 -9.59
C LYS A 318 -12.79 0.02 -8.51
N LEU A 319 -13.35 -0.04 -7.30
CA LEU A 319 -12.85 0.58 -6.07
C LEU A 319 -11.40 0.14 -5.84
N ASN A 320 -10.48 0.63 -6.67
CA ASN A 320 -9.06 0.50 -6.48
C ASN A 320 -8.73 1.66 -5.57
N THR A 321 -8.77 1.36 -4.28
CA THR A 321 -8.28 2.20 -3.17
C THR A 321 -6.74 2.36 -3.23
N ASP A 322 -6.18 2.37 -4.44
CA ASP A 322 -4.76 2.09 -4.75
C ASP A 322 -4.02 3.29 -5.40
N TYR A 323 -4.67 4.45 -5.57
CA TYR A 323 -4.05 5.60 -6.25
C TYR A 323 -3.05 6.37 -5.39
N TRP A 324 -3.23 6.38 -4.07
CA TRP A 324 -2.26 6.96 -3.14
C TRP A 324 -1.60 5.83 -2.35
N ASN A 325 -0.27 5.78 -2.36
CA ASN A 325 0.48 4.79 -1.59
C ASN A 325 0.52 5.14 -0.08
N GLY A 326 0.01 6.31 0.33
CA GLY A 326 0.05 6.79 1.72
C GLY A 326 1.36 7.46 2.11
N ALA A 327 2.35 7.49 1.23
CA ALA A 327 3.59 8.23 1.43
C ALA A 327 3.34 9.71 1.20
N LEU A 328 3.83 10.50 2.15
CA LEU A 328 3.81 11.94 2.11
C LEU A 328 5.19 12.48 2.51
N HIS A 329 5.78 13.25 1.62
CA HIS A 329 7.09 13.87 1.79
C HIS A 329 6.96 15.38 1.98
N THR A 330 7.93 15.99 2.66
CA THR A 330 7.99 17.44 2.83
C THR A 330 9.30 18.06 2.34
N SER A 331 10.10 17.25 1.64
CA SER A 331 11.35 17.65 0.99
C SER A 331 11.43 17.08 -0.42
N GLY A 332 12.26 17.68 -1.28
CA GLY A 332 12.41 17.24 -2.67
C GLY A 332 11.38 17.79 -3.65
N LEU A 333 10.71 18.90 -3.30
CA LEU A 333 9.81 19.60 -4.22
C LEU A 333 10.58 20.21 -5.41
N PRO A 334 9.99 20.23 -6.62
CA PRO A 334 10.47 21.06 -7.71
C PRO A 334 10.54 22.54 -7.32
N ASP A 335 11.49 23.28 -7.88
CA ASP A 335 11.69 24.69 -7.56
C ASP A 335 10.39 25.52 -7.74
N GLY A 336 9.95 26.14 -6.64
CA GLY A 336 8.76 26.99 -6.60
C GLY A 336 7.42 26.24 -6.49
N ALA A 337 7.41 24.91 -6.41
CA ALA A 337 6.20 24.13 -6.21
C ALA A 337 5.80 24.05 -4.72
N LEU A 338 4.51 24.16 -4.44
CA LEU A 338 3.95 23.93 -3.09
C LEU A 338 3.52 22.48 -2.87
N GLY A 339 3.37 21.71 -3.96
CA GLY A 339 2.98 20.32 -3.92
C GLY A 339 3.34 19.58 -5.20
N TYR A 340 3.53 18.26 -5.10
CA TYR A 340 3.87 17.39 -6.21
C TYR A 340 3.29 15.98 -6.01
N ALA A 341 2.62 15.46 -7.04
CA ALA A 341 2.21 14.06 -7.12
C ALA A 341 3.32 13.24 -7.79
N GLY A 342 3.91 12.29 -7.06
CA GLY A 342 4.99 11.45 -7.53
C GLY A 342 4.54 10.32 -8.45
N THR A 343 5.43 9.86 -9.32
CA THR A 343 5.19 8.69 -10.19
C THR A 343 5.05 7.38 -9.41
N ASP A 344 5.61 7.34 -8.20
CA ASP A 344 5.50 6.25 -7.23
C ASP A 344 4.19 6.28 -6.42
N ARG A 345 3.28 7.21 -6.76
CA ARG A 345 2.01 7.46 -6.08
C ARG A 345 2.15 8.07 -4.68
N SER A 346 3.29 8.70 -4.37
CA SER A 346 3.47 9.55 -3.19
C SER A 346 2.95 10.96 -3.42
N LEU A 347 2.69 11.69 -2.34
CA LEU A 347 2.48 13.13 -2.37
C LEU A 347 3.69 13.80 -1.72
N THR A 348 4.07 14.97 -2.22
CA THR A 348 5.07 15.84 -1.58
C THR A 348 4.47 17.22 -1.41
N PHE A 349 4.58 17.86 -0.25
CA PHE A 349 4.05 19.21 0.01
C PHE A 349 5.06 20.07 0.77
N ASP A 350 4.96 21.39 0.60
CA ASP A 350 5.79 22.33 1.35
C ASP A 350 5.40 22.28 2.84
N GLN A 351 6.39 22.06 3.71
CA GLN A 351 6.15 21.92 5.15
C GLN A 351 5.46 23.17 5.72
N GLU A 352 6.04 24.34 5.51
CA GLU A 352 5.62 25.58 6.17
C GLU A 352 4.33 26.14 5.55
N LYS A 353 4.19 26.03 4.24
CA LYS A 353 3.09 26.67 3.49
C LYS A 353 1.87 25.78 3.29
N VAL A 354 2.01 24.47 3.45
CA VAL A 354 0.89 23.52 3.27
C VAL A 354 0.66 22.70 4.52
N ILE A 355 1.65 21.94 4.98
CA ILE A 355 1.45 21.00 6.10
C ILE A 355 1.19 21.74 7.42
N ASP A 356 2.00 22.73 7.76
CA ASP A 356 1.85 23.49 9.00
C ASP A 356 0.60 24.37 8.98
N VAL A 357 0.22 24.92 7.81
CA VAL A 357 -1.02 25.69 7.64
C VAL A 357 -2.24 24.81 7.89
N LEU A 358 -2.28 23.61 7.31
CA LEU A 358 -3.36 22.64 7.53
C LEU A 358 -3.39 22.15 8.98
N ALA A 359 -2.22 21.95 9.58
CA ALA A 359 -2.10 21.50 10.97
C ALA A 359 -2.66 22.51 11.97
N ASN A 360 -2.50 23.80 11.69
CA ASN A 360 -2.92 24.91 12.55
C ASN A 360 -4.30 25.49 12.19
N ALA A 361 -5.02 24.85 11.27
CA ALA A 361 -6.34 25.31 10.84
C ALA A 361 -7.36 25.23 11.99
N ASP A 362 -7.98 26.37 12.32
CA ASP A 362 -9.02 26.47 13.35
C ASP A 362 -10.40 26.67 12.68
N ALA A 363 -11.23 25.62 12.74
CA ALA A 363 -12.57 25.61 12.16
C ALA A 363 -13.55 26.59 12.82
N THR A 364 -13.19 27.19 13.96
CA THR A 364 -13.99 28.25 14.61
C THR A 364 -13.80 29.62 13.98
N GLN A 365 -12.80 29.77 13.10
CA GLN A 365 -12.47 30.99 12.37
C GLN A 365 -12.77 30.83 10.87
N PRO A 366 -13.03 31.92 10.13
CA PRO A 366 -13.16 31.84 8.67
C PRO A 366 -11.83 31.38 8.04
N PRO A 367 -11.86 30.65 6.91
CA PRO A 367 -10.64 30.14 6.28
C PRO A 367 -9.74 31.29 5.82
N SER A 368 -8.46 31.24 6.19
CA SER A 368 -7.46 32.23 5.76
C SER A 368 -7.10 32.05 4.28
N PRO A 369 -6.52 33.06 3.61
CA PRO A 369 -6.00 32.91 2.24
C PRO A 369 -4.99 31.76 2.12
N GLU A 370 -4.09 31.63 3.08
CA GLU A 370 -3.06 30.57 3.11
C GLU A 370 -3.69 29.18 3.25
N LEU A 371 -4.76 29.05 4.06
CA LEU A 371 -5.50 27.80 4.18
C LEU A 371 -6.21 27.45 2.87
N ARG A 372 -6.79 28.43 2.17
CA ARG A 372 -7.39 28.19 0.85
C ARG A 372 -6.35 27.68 -0.15
N ASP A 373 -5.19 28.34 -0.22
CA ASP A 373 -4.10 27.92 -1.08
C ASP A 373 -3.60 26.49 -0.74
N ALA A 374 -3.47 26.16 0.55
CA ALA A 374 -3.06 24.84 0.99
C ALA A 374 -4.09 23.75 0.61
N VAL A 375 -5.39 24.01 0.79
CA VAL A 375 -6.47 23.10 0.39
C VAL A 375 -6.48 22.90 -1.13
N ASP A 376 -6.37 23.98 -1.89
CA ASP A 376 -6.39 23.93 -3.35
C ASP A 376 -5.18 23.16 -3.89
N VAL A 377 -3.99 23.36 -3.30
CA VAL A 377 -2.77 22.62 -3.66
C VAL A 377 -2.92 21.13 -3.35
N VAL A 378 -3.41 20.76 -2.16
CA VAL A 378 -3.62 19.35 -1.79
C VAL A 378 -4.64 18.70 -2.72
N ALA A 379 -5.79 19.34 -2.93
CA ALA A 379 -6.84 18.79 -3.77
C ALA A 379 -6.40 18.68 -5.24
N THR A 380 -5.59 19.64 -5.72
CA THR A 380 -4.99 19.58 -7.05
C THR A 380 -4.05 18.38 -7.19
N GLN A 381 -3.11 18.19 -6.27
CA GLN A 381 -2.19 17.05 -6.36
C GLN A 381 -2.90 15.72 -6.12
N ALA A 382 -3.91 15.68 -5.26
CA ALA A 382 -4.78 14.52 -5.08
C ALA A 382 -5.50 14.14 -6.38
N ALA A 383 -6.07 15.12 -7.09
CA ALA A 383 -6.71 14.88 -8.37
C ALA A 383 -5.71 14.40 -9.42
N ARG A 384 -4.50 14.97 -9.44
CA ARG A 384 -3.40 14.53 -10.32
C ARG A 384 -2.92 13.11 -10.00
N LEU A 385 -2.94 12.71 -8.72
CA LEU A 385 -2.51 11.38 -8.29
C LEU A 385 -3.49 10.28 -8.73
N CYS A 386 -4.78 10.61 -8.83
CA CYS A 386 -5.81 9.72 -9.38
C CYS A 386 -5.68 9.51 -10.90
N ASN A 387 -4.67 10.11 -11.54
CA ASN A 387 -4.36 9.92 -12.95
C ASN A 387 -3.62 8.60 -13.19
N PRO A 388 -4.05 7.75 -14.14
CA PRO A 388 -3.24 6.63 -14.57
C PRO A 388 -2.01 7.15 -15.34
N VAL A 389 -0.82 7.10 -14.73
CA VAL A 389 0.45 7.41 -15.41
C VAL A 389 0.73 6.28 -16.41
N ALA A 390 0.67 6.58 -17.70
CA ALA A 390 1.05 5.63 -18.75
C ALA A 390 2.59 5.42 -18.74
N PRO A 391 3.09 4.17 -18.81
CA PRO A 391 4.52 3.91 -18.91
C PRO A 391 5.11 4.61 -20.14
N GLY A 392 6.15 5.43 -19.94
CA GLY A 392 6.85 6.12 -21.02
C GLY A 392 6.24 7.45 -21.48
N ALA A 393 5.28 8.03 -20.73
CA ALA A 393 4.78 9.36 -21.00
C ALA A 393 5.90 10.41 -20.95
N VAL A 394 6.07 11.14 -22.05
CA VAL A 394 7.08 12.20 -22.18
C VAL A 394 6.65 13.38 -21.31
N PRO A 395 7.51 13.87 -20.39
CA PRO A 395 7.22 15.10 -19.69
C PRO A 395 7.39 16.27 -20.66
N ASN A 396 6.42 17.18 -20.67
CA ASN A 396 6.45 18.53 -21.28
C ASN A 396 5.83 18.70 -22.68
N ASP A 397 4.54 18.36 -22.84
CA ASP A 397 3.69 19.18 -23.71
C ASP A 397 3.09 20.34 -22.89
N PRO A 398 3.46 21.61 -23.16
CA PRO A 398 2.90 22.77 -22.47
C PRO A 398 1.37 22.87 -22.59
N ALA A 399 0.79 22.39 -23.70
CA ALA A 399 -0.66 22.41 -23.90
C ALA A 399 -1.34 21.34 -23.03
N GLY A 400 -0.83 20.12 -23.03
CA GLY A 400 -1.26 19.03 -22.15
C GLY A 400 -1.16 19.40 -20.67
N GLN A 401 -0.08 20.07 -20.25
CA GLN A 401 0.06 20.55 -18.88
C GLN A 401 -0.95 21.64 -18.54
N ALA A 402 -1.13 22.64 -19.40
CA ALA A 402 -2.15 23.67 -19.18
C ALA A 402 -3.58 23.10 -19.15
N PHE A 403 -3.83 22.06 -19.95
CA PHE A 403 -5.10 21.33 -19.97
C PHE A 403 -5.35 20.60 -18.64
N GLU A 404 -4.37 19.85 -18.15
CA GLU A 404 -4.43 19.17 -16.86
C GLU A 404 -4.58 20.15 -15.69
N ASP A 405 -3.79 21.21 -15.67
CA ASP A 405 -3.83 22.24 -14.63
C ASP A 405 -5.19 22.92 -14.55
N GLN A 406 -5.85 23.14 -15.70
CA GLN A 406 -7.18 23.72 -15.71
C GLN A 406 -8.25 22.70 -15.30
N LEU A 407 -8.16 21.43 -15.73
CA LEU A 407 -9.10 20.39 -15.28
C LEU A 407 -9.06 20.19 -13.77
N CYS A 408 -7.86 20.14 -13.18
CA CYS A 408 -7.71 20.04 -11.73
C CYS A 408 -8.31 21.27 -11.04
N ARG A 409 -8.04 22.48 -11.53
CA ARG A 409 -8.63 23.71 -10.97
C ARG A 409 -10.15 23.74 -11.06
N ASP A 410 -10.71 23.37 -12.21
CA ASP A 410 -12.17 23.33 -12.42
C ASP A 410 -12.82 22.32 -11.47
N PHE A 411 -12.20 21.15 -11.28
CA PHE A 411 -12.66 20.13 -10.34
C PHE A 411 -12.57 20.61 -8.88
N VAL A 412 -11.42 21.13 -8.46
CA VAL A 412 -11.20 21.62 -7.08
C VAL A 412 -12.15 22.77 -6.75
N GLY A 413 -12.33 23.72 -7.68
CA GLY A 413 -13.26 24.84 -7.49
C GLY A 413 -14.71 24.39 -7.31
N GLN A 414 -15.12 23.30 -7.96
CA GLN A 414 -16.47 22.73 -7.81
C GLN A 414 -16.64 21.99 -6.48
N GLU A 415 -15.60 21.27 -6.03
CA GLU A 415 -15.63 20.50 -4.78
C GLU A 415 -15.23 21.32 -3.53
N GLN A 416 -14.89 22.59 -3.71
CA GLN A 416 -14.37 23.46 -2.65
C GLN A 416 -15.25 23.47 -1.39
N THR A 417 -16.58 23.58 -1.54
CA THR A 417 -17.52 23.51 -0.41
C THR A 417 -17.33 22.24 0.42
N ARG A 418 -17.13 21.09 -0.23
CA ARG A 418 -16.97 19.80 0.46
C ARG A 418 -15.58 19.60 1.02
N LEU A 419 -14.55 20.07 0.31
CA LEU A 419 -13.18 20.07 0.81
C LEU A 419 -13.11 20.85 2.13
N PHE A 420 -13.72 22.04 2.19
CA PHE A 420 -13.83 22.82 3.44
C PHE A 420 -14.73 22.16 4.49
N THR A 421 -15.84 21.55 4.08
CA THR A 421 -16.72 20.81 5.02
C THR A 421 -15.99 19.63 5.66
N ALA A 422 -15.14 18.92 4.92
CA ALA A 422 -14.33 17.81 5.44
C ALA A 422 -13.30 18.27 6.49
N LEU A 423 -12.86 19.53 6.39
CA LEU A 423 -11.99 20.19 7.38
C LEU A 423 -12.78 20.87 8.52
N GLY A 424 -14.11 20.75 8.54
CA GLY A 424 -14.97 21.34 9.57
C GLY A 424 -15.36 22.81 9.34
N PHE A 425 -15.00 23.41 8.20
CA PHE A 425 -15.35 24.78 7.87
C PHE A 425 -16.73 24.89 7.21
N SER A 426 -17.40 26.02 7.42
CA SER A 426 -18.62 26.37 6.69
C SER A 426 -18.25 26.76 5.26
N GLY A 427 -18.87 26.13 4.26
CA GLY A 427 -18.54 26.34 2.85
C GLY A 427 -18.57 27.81 2.43
N ASP A 428 -17.51 28.22 1.74
CA ASP A 428 -17.38 29.54 1.11
C ASP A 428 -17.11 29.31 -0.37
N GLN A 429 -17.86 29.98 -1.24
CA GLN A 429 -17.68 29.86 -2.70
C GLN A 429 -16.58 30.82 -3.13
N ALA A 430 -15.45 30.31 -3.61
CA ALA A 430 -14.51 31.13 -4.36
C ALA A 430 -15.13 31.61 -5.68
N GLN A 431 -14.77 32.83 -6.07
CA GLN A 431 -15.10 33.33 -7.40
C GLN A 431 -14.21 32.64 -8.44
N PRO A 432 -14.76 32.18 -9.57
CA PRO A 432 -13.96 31.57 -10.62
C PRO A 432 -12.99 32.58 -11.23
N ASP A 433 -11.75 32.13 -11.44
CA ASP A 433 -10.74 32.89 -12.15
C ASP A 433 -11.16 33.17 -13.60
N ARG A 434 -10.95 34.41 -14.06
CA ARG A 434 -11.25 34.84 -15.44
C ARG A 434 -10.02 34.72 -16.34
N THR A 435 -9.47 33.52 -16.49
CA THR A 435 -8.37 33.24 -17.43
C THR A 435 -8.89 32.84 -18.82
N ALA A 436 -8.06 33.01 -19.85
CA ALA A 436 -8.38 32.55 -21.20
C ALA A 436 -8.45 31.01 -21.24
N THR A 437 -7.57 30.32 -20.52
CA THR A 437 -7.58 28.86 -20.45
C THR A 437 -8.85 28.33 -19.80
N ALA A 438 -9.32 28.94 -18.71
CA ALA A 438 -10.60 28.57 -18.08
C ALA A 438 -11.80 28.74 -19.03
N GLN A 439 -11.84 29.84 -19.80
CA GLN A 439 -12.92 30.06 -20.77
C GLN A 439 -12.93 29.04 -21.91
N VAL A 440 -11.75 28.69 -22.43
CA VAL A 440 -11.60 27.67 -23.48
C VAL A 440 -12.01 26.30 -22.96
N MET A 441 -11.58 25.94 -21.75
CA MET A 441 -11.90 24.65 -21.12
C MET A 441 -13.38 24.53 -20.77
N ALA A 442 -14.00 25.58 -20.22
CA ALA A 442 -15.45 25.62 -19.99
C ALA A 442 -16.24 25.44 -21.29
N THR A 443 -15.80 26.07 -22.39
CA THR A 443 -16.43 25.90 -23.71
C THR A 443 -16.32 24.45 -24.18
N LEU A 444 -15.18 23.81 -23.97
CA LEU A 444 -14.93 22.42 -24.36
C LEU A 444 -15.78 21.44 -23.55
N THR A 445 -15.77 21.58 -22.22
CA THR A 445 -16.51 20.69 -21.31
C THR A 445 -18.01 20.87 -21.49
N GLU A 446 -18.51 22.10 -21.67
CA GLU A 446 -19.92 22.34 -22.02
C GLU A 446 -20.31 21.73 -23.37
N ALA A 447 -19.45 21.84 -24.39
CA ALA A 447 -19.72 21.26 -25.69
C ALA A 447 -19.79 19.72 -25.60
N ALA A 448 -18.86 19.10 -24.89
CA ALA A 448 -18.88 17.66 -24.63
C ALA A 448 -20.10 17.23 -23.78
N ALA A 449 -20.41 17.97 -22.72
CA ALA A 449 -21.56 17.74 -21.83
C ALA A 449 -22.88 17.71 -22.61
N ARG A 450 -23.12 18.73 -23.45
CA ARG A 450 -24.30 18.81 -24.33
C ARG A 450 -24.40 17.63 -25.30
N ARG A 451 -23.27 17.05 -25.73
CA ARG A 451 -23.24 15.91 -26.67
C ARG A 451 -23.46 14.58 -25.98
N GLN A 452 -22.96 14.44 -24.77
CA GLN A 452 -23.05 13.21 -23.98
C GLN A 452 -24.32 13.15 -23.12
N GLY A 453 -25.07 14.25 -23.01
CA GLY A 453 -26.23 14.34 -22.10
C GLY A 453 -25.83 14.37 -20.62
N LEU A 454 -24.63 14.87 -20.34
CA LEU A 454 -24.01 14.94 -19.02
C LEU A 454 -23.86 16.40 -18.59
N GLU A 455 -23.55 16.61 -17.32
CA GLU A 455 -23.15 17.91 -16.80
C GLU A 455 -21.64 18.18 -17.04
N PRO A 456 -21.20 19.44 -17.18
CA PRO A 456 -19.80 19.77 -17.46
C PRO A 456 -18.79 19.19 -16.45
N HIS A 457 -19.16 19.10 -15.16
CA HIS A 457 -18.29 18.53 -14.12
C HIS A 457 -18.08 17.02 -14.29
N GLU A 458 -19.07 16.30 -14.82
CA GLU A 458 -18.93 14.87 -15.11
C GLU A 458 -17.95 14.62 -16.27
N ILE A 459 -17.91 15.54 -17.24
CA ILE A 459 -16.89 15.53 -18.29
C ILE A 459 -15.51 15.80 -17.70
N THR A 460 -15.36 16.78 -16.81
CA THR A 460 -14.10 17.07 -16.12
C THR A 460 -13.57 15.83 -15.38
N ALA A 461 -14.41 15.15 -14.60
CA ALA A 461 -14.05 13.92 -13.89
C ALA A 461 -13.64 12.77 -14.85
N ARG A 462 -14.38 12.59 -15.96
CA ARG A 462 -14.04 11.60 -17.00
C ARG A 462 -12.71 11.88 -17.69
N LEU A 463 -12.34 13.15 -17.86
CA LEU A 463 -11.07 13.54 -18.47
C LEU A 463 -9.90 13.37 -17.49
N LEU A 464 -10.08 13.73 -16.22
CA LEU A 464 -9.04 13.54 -15.19
C LEU A 464 -8.68 12.05 -15.01
N THR A 465 -9.68 11.17 -15.05
CA THR A 465 -9.48 9.71 -14.92
C THR A 465 -8.94 9.03 -16.18
N ALA A 466 -8.80 9.73 -17.31
CA ALA A 466 -8.16 9.22 -18.52
C ALA A 466 -6.62 9.37 -18.45
N PRO A 467 -5.85 8.49 -19.11
CA PRO A 467 -4.39 8.63 -19.23
C PRO A 467 -4.02 10.02 -19.76
N SER A 468 -3.02 10.66 -19.14
CA SER A 468 -2.67 12.06 -19.41
C SER A 468 -2.35 12.34 -20.89
N ASN A 469 -1.67 11.41 -21.55
CA ASN A 469 -1.33 11.47 -22.98
C ASN A 469 -2.51 11.32 -23.94
N GLU A 470 -3.67 10.84 -23.47
CA GLU A 470 -4.86 10.61 -24.29
C GLU A 470 -5.96 11.66 -24.06
N ARG A 471 -5.82 12.54 -23.06
CA ARG A 471 -6.92 13.43 -22.62
C ARG A 471 -7.44 14.37 -23.68
N ILE A 472 -6.56 14.99 -24.45
CA ILE A 472 -6.97 15.93 -25.51
C ILE A 472 -7.75 15.16 -26.59
N GLN A 473 -7.28 13.96 -26.96
CA GLN A 473 -7.96 13.09 -27.91
C GLN A 473 -9.30 12.57 -27.37
N ARG A 474 -9.34 12.23 -26.07
CA ARG A 474 -10.57 11.85 -25.35
C ARG A 474 -11.58 12.99 -25.31
N ALA A 475 -11.12 14.21 -25.05
CA ALA A 475 -11.97 15.40 -25.05
C ALA A 475 -12.54 15.67 -26.45
N ALA A 476 -11.70 15.56 -27.49
CA ALA A 476 -12.16 15.65 -28.88
C ALA A 476 -13.25 14.62 -29.18
N ALA A 477 -13.04 13.35 -28.82
CA ALA A 477 -14.02 12.29 -29.00
C ALA A 477 -15.34 12.58 -28.26
N LEU A 478 -15.27 13.02 -27.00
CA LEU A 478 -16.45 13.37 -26.21
C LEU A 478 -17.23 14.56 -26.82
N SER A 479 -16.53 15.56 -27.37
CA SER A 479 -17.13 16.70 -28.07
C SER A 479 -17.74 16.36 -29.43
N LEU A 480 -17.30 15.27 -30.07
CA LEU A 480 -17.88 14.78 -31.33
C LEU A 480 -19.11 13.89 -31.09
N GLY A 481 -19.15 13.13 -30.00
CA GLY A 481 -20.21 12.16 -29.67
C GLY A 481 -19.83 10.72 -30.02
N GLU A 482 -20.73 9.76 -29.73
CA GLU A 482 -20.51 8.36 -30.09
C GLU A 482 -20.44 8.18 -31.62
N PRO A 483 -19.57 7.28 -32.12
CA PRO A 483 -19.57 6.92 -33.53
C PRO A 483 -20.90 6.22 -33.87
N GLY A 484 -21.74 6.88 -34.66
CA GLY A 484 -22.97 6.26 -35.18
C GLY A 484 -22.66 4.99 -35.97
N THR A 485 -23.59 4.03 -35.98
CA THR A 485 -23.45 2.74 -36.70
C THR A 485 -23.26 2.89 -38.22
N ILE A 486 -23.50 4.09 -38.76
CA ILE A 486 -23.41 4.45 -40.18
C ILE A 486 -22.13 5.26 -40.49
N VAL A 487 -21.44 5.77 -39.47
CA VAL A 487 -20.22 6.56 -39.63
C VAL A 487 -19.03 5.63 -39.83
N ASP A 488 -18.30 5.84 -40.93
CA ASP A 488 -17.03 5.16 -41.18
C ASP A 488 -16.06 5.42 -40.03
N ARG A 489 -15.58 4.35 -39.38
CA ARG A 489 -14.69 4.43 -38.21
C ARG A 489 -13.43 5.23 -38.52
N ASP A 490 -12.94 5.14 -39.75
CA ASP A 490 -11.75 5.85 -40.20
C ASP A 490 -11.97 7.36 -40.29
N ARG A 491 -13.16 7.79 -40.73
CA ARG A 491 -13.54 9.22 -40.77
C ARG A 491 -13.78 9.81 -39.39
N TRP A 492 -14.33 9.02 -38.48
CA TRP A 492 -14.51 9.45 -37.09
C TRP A 492 -13.14 9.59 -36.39
N ALA A 493 -12.21 8.66 -36.65
CA ALA A 493 -10.84 8.75 -36.14
C ALA A 493 -10.12 10.00 -36.70
N GLU A 494 -10.19 10.26 -38.00
CA GLU A 494 -9.61 11.44 -38.65
C GLU A 494 -10.21 12.76 -38.10
N ALA A 495 -11.53 12.81 -37.91
CA ALA A 495 -12.21 13.96 -37.31
C ALA A 495 -11.78 14.19 -35.85
N THR A 496 -11.60 13.11 -35.10
CA THR A 496 -11.13 13.16 -33.70
C THR A 496 -9.70 13.67 -33.62
N GLU A 497 -8.81 13.16 -34.47
CA GLU A 497 -7.41 13.61 -34.54
C GLU A 497 -7.29 15.09 -34.95
N THR A 498 -8.07 15.51 -35.96
CA THR A 498 -8.10 16.90 -36.41
C THR A 498 -8.60 17.85 -35.32
N LEU A 499 -9.64 17.44 -34.59
CA LEU A 499 -10.18 18.23 -33.49
C LEU A 499 -9.21 18.24 -32.30
N ALA A 500 -8.54 17.13 -31.99
CA ALA A 500 -7.53 17.05 -30.94
C ALA A 500 -6.40 18.06 -31.19
N GLY A 501 -5.85 18.12 -32.40
CA GLY A 501 -4.84 19.13 -32.76
C GLY A 501 -5.36 20.57 -32.69
N SER A 502 -6.64 20.79 -32.97
CA SER A 502 -7.28 22.11 -32.82
C SER A 502 -7.45 22.51 -31.35
N ILE A 503 -7.81 21.56 -30.47
CA ILE A 503 -7.89 21.77 -29.02
C ILE A 503 -6.51 22.10 -28.47
N GLU A 504 -5.51 21.28 -28.77
CA GLU A 504 -4.12 21.48 -28.34
C GLU A 504 -3.59 22.87 -28.72
N ALA A 505 -3.74 23.26 -29.98
CA ALA A 505 -3.32 24.58 -30.46
C ALA A 505 -4.08 25.73 -29.78
N THR A 506 -5.37 25.54 -29.47
CA THR A 506 -6.19 26.57 -28.81
C THR A 506 -5.80 26.73 -27.34
N VAL A 507 -5.57 25.62 -26.64
CA VAL A 507 -5.13 25.59 -25.24
C VAL A 507 -3.73 26.18 -25.10
N ALA A 508 -2.79 25.84 -25.99
CA ALA A 508 -1.46 26.45 -26.02
C ALA A 508 -1.52 27.98 -26.16
N ARG A 509 -2.38 28.48 -27.05
CA ARG A 509 -2.60 29.93 -27.24
C ARG A 509 -3.27 30.59 -26.04
N ALA A 510 -4.20 29.90 -25.39
CA ALA A 510 -4.85 30.38 -24.17
C ALA A 510 -3.84 30.49 -23.01
N ALA A 511 -3.01 29.48 -22.83
CA ALA A 511 -1.95 29.45 -21.83
C ALA A 511 -0.89 30.56 -22.07
N GLU A 512 -0.53 30.82 -23.32
CA GLU A 512 0.33 31.96 -23.68
C GLU A 512 -0.34 33.31 -23.41
N ALA A 513 -1.64 33.45 -23.70
CA ALA A 513 -2.40 34.67 -23.42
C ALA A 513 -2.51 34.95 -21.92
N ASP A 514 -2.65 33.89 -21.10
CA ASP A 514 -2.63 33.98 -19.64
C ASP A 514 -1.25 34.41 -19.13
N ARG A 515 -0.16 33.79 -19.62
CA ARG A 515 1.22 34.15 -19.26
C ARG A 515 1.59 35.59 -19.63
N THR A 516 1.10 36.09 -20.77
CA THR A 516 1.42 37.43 -21.28
C THR A 516 0.44 38.52 -20.81
N GLY A 517 -0.59 38.17 -20.04
CA GLY A 517 -1.57 39.11 -19.50
C GLY A 517 -2.52 39.69 -20.56
N GLN A 518 -2.66 39.05 -21.73
CA GLN A 518 -3.54 39.48 -22.83
C GLN A 518 -5.03 39.20 -22.59
N THR A 519 -5.40 38.79 -21.37
CA THR A 519 -6.77 38.49 -20.94
C THR A 519 -7.61 39.73 -20.64
N LYS A 520 -7.00 40.93 -20.52
CA LYS A 520 -7.70 42.19 -20.21
C LYS A 520 -8.25 42.86 -21.48
N LEU A 521 -9.51 43.33 -21.42
CA LEU A 521 -10.12 44.16 -22.46
C LEU A 521 -9.32 45.47 -22.61
N HIS A 522 -8.62 45.63 -23.75
CA HIS A 522 -8.10 46.93 -24.15
C HIS A 522 -9.22 47.80 -24.71
N ALA A 523 -9.16 49.12 -24.51
CA ALA A 523 -10.19 50.09 -24.93
C ALA A 523 -10.59 50.04 -26.43
N TRP A 524 -9.78 49.39 -27.27
CA TRP A 524 -9.99 49.24 -28.72
C TRP A 524 -10.38 47.82 -29.15
N ASN A 525 -10.41 46.84 -28.23
CA ASN A 525 -10.80 45.45 -28.49
C ASN A 525 -12.23 45.20 -28.00
N ARG A 526 -13.09 44.63 -28.86
CA ARG A 526 -14.48 44.28 -28.51
C ARG A 526 -14.65 42.91 -27.83
N ALA A 527 -13.58 42.12 -27.73
CA ALA A 527 -13.58 40.78 -27.15
C ALA A 527 -12.21 40.42 -26.57
N THR A 528 -12.19 39.68 -25.45
CA THR A 528 -10.97 39.16 -24.80
C THR A 528 -10.30 38.06 -25.62
N ALA A 529 -9.04 37.73 -25.33
CA ALA A 529 -8.36 36.60 -25.97
C ALA A 529 -9.11 35.28 -25.75
N GLY A 530 -9.61 35.04 -24.53
CA GLY A 530 -10.41 33.86 -24.18
C GLY A 530 -11.70 33.77 -25.01
N GLU A 531 -12.50 34.83 -25.08
CA GLU A 531 -13.73 34.85 -25.91
C GLU A 531 -13.46 34.52 -27.39
N ARG A 532 -12.38 35.05 -27.97
CA ARG A 532 -12.02 34.75 -29.37
C ARG A 532 -11.62 33.29 -29.54
N LEU A 533 -10.82 32.76 -28.63
CA LEU A 533 -10.35 31.37 -28.66
C LEU A 533 -11.51 30.40 -28.41
N SER A 534 -12.44 30.69 -27.50
CA SER A 534 -13.66 29.92 -27.27
C SER A 534 -14.56 29.89 -28.51
N HIS A 535 -14.71 31.01 -29.22
CA HIS A 535 -15.45 31.05 -30.49
C HIS A 535 -14.77 30.23 -31.60
N GLN A 536 -13.43 30.28 -31.68
CA GLN A 536 -12.65 29.45 -32.61
C GLN A 536 -12.84 27.97 -32.31
N LEU A 537 -12.77 27.59 -31.04
CA LEU A 537 -12.97 26.21 -30.60
C LEU A 537 -14.39 25.71 -30.89
N SER A 538 -15.42 26.49 -30.57
CA SER A 538 -16.82 26.15 -30.89
C SER A 538 -17.00 25.91 -32.39
N SER A 539 -16.43 26.78 -33.22
CA SER A 539 -16.47 26.64 -34.68
C SER A 539 -15.72 25.40 -35.17
N ALA A 540 -14.61 25.04 -34.54
CA ALA A 540 -13.83 23.85 -34.87
C ALA A 540 -14.60 22.57 -34.51
N ILE A 541 -15.22 22.52 -33.32
CA ILE A 541 -16.09 21.42 -32.89
C ILE A 541 -17.25 21.23 -33.87
N GLU A 542 -17.91 22.33 -34.27
CA GLU A 542 -19.01 22.25 -35.24
C GLU A 542 -18.57 21.71 -36.60
N LYS A 543 -17.45 22.22 -37.14
CA LYS A 543 -16.90 21.77 -38.44
C LYS A 543 -16.47 20.30 -38.41
N ALA A 544 -15.75 19.89 -37.36
CA ALA A 544 -15.33 18.49 -37.21
C ALA A 544 -16.53 17.54 -37.05
N GLY A 545 -17.63 18.02 -36.44
CA GLY A 545 -18.87 17.25 -36.30
C GLY A 545 -19.78 17.21 -37.53
N GLN A 546 -19.57 18.05 -38.56
CA GLN A 546 -20.39 18.06 -39.78
C GLN A 546 -20.34 16.76 -40.61
N PRO A 547 -19.16 16.18 -40.93
CA PRO A 547 -19.09 14.94 -41.70
C PRO A 547 -19.67 13.73 -40.95
N VAL A 548 -19.62 13.73 -39.61
CA VAL A 548 -20.24 12.72 -38.74
C VAL A 548 -21.78 12.82 -38.81
N ARG A 549 -22.33 14.04 -38.79
CA ARG A 549 -23.79 14.30 -38.84
C ARG A 549 -24.43 14.08 -40.22
N GLN A 550 -23.70 14.34 -41.31
CA GLN A 550 -24.23 14.14 -42.68
C GLN A 550 -24.40 12.65 -43.02
N ALA A 551 -23.60 11.77 -42.42
CA ALA A 551 -23.75 10.32 -42.57
C ALA A 551 -25.05 9.82 -41.93
N ASP A 552 -25.39 10.27 -40.72
CA ASP A 552 -26.64 9.91 -40.02
C ASP A 552 -27.90 10.36 -40.79
N ILE A 553 -27.90 11.58 -41.33
CA ILE A 553 -29.04 12.11 -42.11
C ILE A 553 -29.19 11.37 -43.44
N SER A 554 -28.08 11.00 -44.09
CA SER A 554 -28.10 10.25 -45.36
C SER A 554 -28.56 8.79 -45.19
N GLY A 555 -28.25 8.20 -44.04
CA GLY A 555 -28.69 6.86 -43.66
C GLY A 555 -30.19 6.80 -43.39
N ASP A 556 -30.73 7.79 -42.66
CA ASP A 556 -32.17 7.92 -42.41
C ASP A 556 -32.96 8.29 -43.67
N GLU A 557 -32.43 9.13 -44.58
CA GLU A 557 -33.08 9.35 -45.88
C GLU A 557 -33.08 8.10 -46.76
N ALA A 558 -32.01 7.30 -46.74
CA ALA A 558 -31.93 6.04 -47.48
C ALA A 558 -32.88 4.98 -46.88
N LEU A 559 -32.97 4.90 -45.55
CA LEU A 559 -33.92 4.04 -44.83
C LEU A 559 -35.36 4.50 -45.07
N LEU A 560 -35.67 5.79 -44.95
CA LEU A 560 -36.99 6.35 -45.24
C LEU A 560 -37.38 6.16 -46.71
N ARG A 561 -36.47 6.33 -47.67
CA ARG A 561 -36.72 6.01 -49.08
C ARG A 561 -36.90 4.51 -49.31
N SER A 562 -36.18 3.65 -48.58
CA SER A 562 -36.33 2.19 -48.69
C SER A 562 -37.64 1.68 -48.08
N VAL A 563 -38.08 2.26 -46.96
CA VAL A 563 -39.37 1.98 -46.31
C VAL A 563 -40.52 2.54 -47.15
N ALA A 564 -40.36 3.74 -47.73
CA ALA A 564 -41.32 4.30 -48.69
C ALA A 564 -41.40 3.46 -49.97
N ALA A 565 -40.28 2.93 -50.48
CA ALA A 565 -40.27 2.03 -51.63
C ALA A 565 -40.91 0.65 -51.31
N ALA A 566 -40.69 0.13 -50.10
CA ALA A 566 -41.27 -1.13 -49.64
C ALA A 566 -42.78 -1.03 -49.34
N THR A 567 -43.28 0.14 -48.95
CA THR A 567 -44.71 0.37 -48.64
C THR A 567 -45.52 0.90 -49.82
N SER A 568 -44.91 1.58 -50.80
CA SER A 568 -45.62 2.17 -51.95
C SER A 568 -45.63 1.33 -53.22
N GLY A 569 -44.94 0.18 -53.27
CA GLY A 569 -45.01 -0.76 -54.39
C GLY A 569 -44.59 -0.18 -55.75
N GLN A 570 -43.77 0.88 -55.78
CA GLN A 570 -43.26 1.44 -57.04
C GLN A 570 -41.88 0.89 -57.41
N SER A 571 -41.80 0.43 -58.66
CA SER A 571 -40.59 -0.10 -59.30
C SER A 571 -39.46 0.94 -59.37
N ARG A 572 -38.24 0.50 -59.03
CA ARG A 572 -36.96 1.25 -59.14
C ARG A 572 -36.82 2.00 -60.48
N PRO A 573 -36.39 3.28 -60.49
CA PRO A 573 -35.83 3.90 -61.69
C PRO A 573 -34.32 3.60 -61.79
N GLY A 574 -33.96 2.81 -62.82
CA GLY A 574 -32.76 2.94 -63.67
C GLY A 574 -31.36 2.85 -63.05
N GLY A 575 -30.68 1.73 -63.28
CA GLY A 575 -29.22 1.65 -63.32
C GLY A 575 -28.73 1.34 -64.74
N ASP A 576 -27.65 2.01 -65.13
CA ASP A 576 -26.70 1.72 -66.22
C ASP A 576 -27.03 2.17 -67.65
N ARG A 577 -26.49 3.36 -67.98
CA ARG A 577 -26.02 3.72 -69.32
C ARG A 577 -24.49 3.72 -69.28
N ALA A 578 -23.87 2.67 -69.84
CA ALA A 578 -22.46 2.69 -70.22
C ALA A 578 -22.27 3.61 -71.44
N GLY A 579 -21.17 4.37 -71.43
CA GLY A 579 -20.84 5.34 -72.46
C GLY A 579 -20.27 4.74 -73.75
N GLY A 580 -20.18 5.61 -74.76
CA GLY A 580 -19.21 5.50 -75.86
C GLY A 580 -19.80 5.25 -77.25
N ALA A 581 -20.11 6.32 -77.99
CA ALA A 581 -19.68 6.54 -79.38
C ALA A 581 -20.31 7.83 -79.95
N ASP A 582 -19.45 8.80 -80.25
CA ASP A 582 -19.64 9.96 -81.13
C ASP A 582 -19.67 9.48 -82.62
N PRO A 583 -19.81 10.31 -83.68
CA PRO A 583 -20.46 11.62 -83.90
C PRO A 583 -21.39 11.61 -85.14
N ALA A 584 -22.48 12.40 -85.19
CA ALA A 584 -23.01 12.89 -86.47
C ALA A 584 -24.07 13.99 -86.30
N ALA A 585 -23.90 15.04 -87.12
CA ALA A 585 -24.90 15.99 -87.60
C ALA A 585 -25.43 17.03 -86.58
N ARG A 586 -24.90 18.26 -86.61
CA ARG A 586 -25.31 19.36 -87.51
C ARG A 586 -26.73 19.90 -87.25
N ARG A 587 -26.76 21.07 -86.61
CA ARG A 587 -27.44 22.35 -86.98
C ARG A 587 -28.14 22.98 -85.76
N GLY A 588 -27.73 24.21 -85.44
CA GLY A 588 -28.43 25.14 -84.53
C GLY A 588 -29.72 25.71 -85.16
N PRO A 589 -30.21 26.93 -84.82
CA PRO A 589 -29.64 28.04 -84.05
C PRO A 589 -30.43 28.37 -82.74
N GLN A 590 -29.86 29.02 -81.72
CA GLN A 590 -29.74 30.49 -81.51
C GLN A 590 -31.11 31.18 -81.46
N THR A 591 -31.55 31.78 -80.35
CA THR A 591 -31.28 33.17 -79.87
C THR A 591 -32.12 33.39 -78.59
N ASP A 592 -31.95 34.37 -77.71
CA ASP A 592 -30.89 35.28 -77.26
C ASP A 592 -31.59 36.21 -76.24
N ASN A 593 -30.81 36.88 -75.39
CA ASN A 593 -31.15 38.10 -74.62
C ASN A 593 -32.11 37.94 -73.43
N GLY A 594 -31.86 38.46 -72.24
CA GLY A 594 -30.95 39.49 -71.69
C GLY A 594 -31.56 39.87 -70.31
N LYS A 595 -30.97 40.57 -69.36
CA LYS A 595 -29.83 41.49 -69.27
C LYS A 595 -29.41 41.51 -67.79
N ALA A 596 -28.12 41.77 -67.57
CA ALA A 596 -27.57 42.18 -66.30
C ALA A 596 -27.79 43.69 -66.04
N GLY A 597 -27.85 44.04 -64.75
CA GLY A 597 -27.27 45.27 -64.20
C GLY A 597 -28.19 46.48 -64.06
N GLN A 598 -28.35 46.97 -62.83
CA GLN A 598 -27.74 48.24 -62.40
C GLN A 598 -28.11 48.58 -60.94
N ARG A 599 -27.07 48.82 -60.12
CA ARG A 599 -27.09 49.79 -59.03
C ARG A 599 -27.02 51.19 -59.65
N PHE A 600 -27.66 52.19 -59.05
CA PHE A 600 -27.05 53.49 -58.80
C PHE A 600 -27.77 54.25 -57.67
N THR A 601 -27.00 55.15 -57.08
CA THR A 601 -27.06 55.86 -55.79
C THR A 601 -28.05 57.02 -55.71
N GLY A 602 -28.30 57.52 -54.48
CA GLY A 602 -28.60 58.95 -54.29
C GLY A 602 -28.92 59.35 -52.86
N ARG A 603 -28.06 60.23 -52.32
CA ARG A 603 -28.17 61.15 -51.16
C ARG A 603 -29.48 61.23 -50.39
#